data_AF-A0A9D5NM53-F1
#
_entry.id   AF-A0A9D5NM53-F1
#
_cell.length_a   1.000
_cell.length_b   1.000
_cell.length_c   1.000
_cell.angle_alpha   90.00
_cell.angle_beta   90.00
_cell.angle_gamma   90.00
#
_symmetry.space_group_name_H-M   'P 1'
#
loop_
_entity.id
_entity.type
_entity.pdbx_description
1 polymer ?
#
loop_
_entity_poly.entity_id
_entity_poly.type
_entity_poly.pdbx_seq_one_letter_code
_entity_poly.pdbx_strand_id
1 'polypeptide(L)'
;MNLYLRYFDKEILVTHVDEAIAFLADIPEIGMNPVLERDIRDYVASDVLYPKRYKTRPRVYFIIIKTEAATMEDFKEKKALRPVEMPTGKASAAAATMRLTEEREGWYEGSLDFKRVQQVPGTNKFQYRDTHFVARCKAMSGQDCYNRIVDHLMQRVDTRSQFPSAKGKNFKFQYLGLCK
;
A
#
# COMPACT_ATOMS: atom_id res chain seq x y z
N MET A 1 18.91 11.64 -16.35
CA MET A 1 17.96 11.49 -15.24
C MET A 1 18.44 10.33 -14.37
N ASN A 2 18.42 10.48 -13.06
CA ASN A 2 18.94 9.47 -12.12
C ASN A 2 17.89 8.38 -11.89
N LEU A 3 18.34 7.22 -11.43
CA LEU A 3 17.53 6.04 -11.19
C LEU A 3 17.62 5.68 -9.71
N TYR A 4 16.48 5.73 -9.03
CA TYR A 4 16.32 5.15 -7.70
C TYR A 4 15.78 3.73 -7.85
N LEU A 5 16.47 2.77 -7.24
CA LEU A 5 16.07 1.37 -7.20
C LEU A 5 15.84 0.94 -5.77
N ARG A 6 14.83 0.08 -5.56
CA ARG A 6 14.58 -0.52 -4.25
C ARG A 6 14.10 -1.95 -4.37
N TYR A 7 14.75 -2.83 -3.62
CA TYR A 7 14.37 -4.20 -3.35
C TYR A 7 14.38 -4.43 -1.83
N PHE A 8 13.20 -4.52 -1.20
CA PHE A 8 13.03 -4.55 0.26
C PHE A 8 13.74 -3.40 0.99
N ASP A 9 14.82 -3.72 1.70
CA ASP A 9 15.71 -2.87 2.49
C ASP A 9 16.97 -2.44 1.72
N LYS A 10 17.25 -3.08 0.57
CA LYS A 10 18.32 -2.68 -0.35
C LYS A 10 17.80 -1.56 -1.26
N GLU A 11 18.45 -0.41 -1.22
CA GLU A 11 18.15 0.73 -2.08
C GLU A 11 19.42 1.41 -2.58
N ILE A 12 19.35 2.00 -3.77
CA ILE A 12 20.44 2.74 -4.38
C ILE A 12 19.90 3.86 -5.27
N LEU A 13 20.66 4.93 -5.41
CA LEU A 13 20.46 5.97 -6.41
C LEU A 13 21.69 6.00 -7.31
N VAL A 14 21.47 5.84 -8.61
CA VAL A 14 22.53 5.76 -9.62
C VAL A 14 22.23 6.71 -10.78
N THR A 15 23.26 7.11 -11.51
CA THR A 15 23.14 8.00 -12.68
C THR A 15 23.05 7.21 -13.98
N HIS A 16 23.61 6.00 -14.02
CA HIS A 16 23.70 5.16 -15.21
C HIS A 16 22.92 3.85 -15.07
N VAL A 17 22.36 3.39 -16.19
CA VAL A 17 21.59 2.14 -16.24
C VAL A 17 22.46 0.91 -15.96
N ASP A 18 23.75 0.96 -16.31
CA ASP A 18 24.67 -0.17 -16.07
C ASP A 18 24.93 -0.40 -14.58
N GLU A 19 25.03 0.67 -13.79
CA GLU A 19 25.12 0.59 -12.32
C GLU A 19 23.82 0.04 -11.71
N ALA A 20 22.67 0.42 -12.27
CA ALA A 20 21.38 -0.12 -11.86
C ALA A 20 21.30 -1.64 -12.11
N ILE A 21 21.78 -2.08 -13.28
CA ILE A 21 21.82 -3.51 -13.65
C ILE A 21 22.80 -4.27 -12.74
N ALA A 22 23.98 -3.70 -12.48
CA ALA A 22 24.98 -4.30 -11.59
C ALA A 22 24.42 -4.49 -10.16
N PHE A 23 23.75 -3.47 -9.61
CA PHE A 23 23.08 -3.57 -8.31
C PHE A 23 22.02 -4.67 -8.27
N LEU A 24 21.21 -4.80 -9.33
CA LEU A 24 20.18 -5.85 -9.39
C LEU A 24 20.78 -7.24 -9.59
N ALA A 25 21.90 -7.35 -10.30
CA ALA A 25 22.62 -8.60 -10.53
C ALA A 25 23.29 -9.13 -9.24
N ASP A 26 23.70 -8.23 -8.33
CA ASP A 26 24.23 -8.58 -7.00
C ASP A 26 23.18 -9.18 -6.05
N ILE A 27 21.90 -9.15 -6.44
CA ILE A 27 20.79 -9.72 -5.64
C ILE A 27 20.34 -11.05 -6.29
N PRO A 28 20.77 -12.21 -5.77
CA PRO A 28 20.51 -13.51 -6.40
C PRO A 28 19.02 -13.81 -6.58
N GLU A 29 18.18 -13.32 -5.67
CA GLU A 29 16.73 -13.56 -5.68
C GLU A 29 16.00 -12.89 -6.86
N ILE A 30 16.61 -11.88 -7.48
CA ILE A 30 16.02 -11.19 -8.63
C ILE A 30 16.11 -12.07 -9.88
N GLY A 31 17.15 -12.88 -10.01
CA GLY A 31 17.37 -13.71 -11.18
C GLY A 31 17.53 -12.87 -12.45
N MET A 32 18.47 -11.93 -12.43
CA MET A 32 18.79 -11.10 -13.59
C MET A 32 19.10 -11.97 -14.82
N ASN A 33 18.48 -11.61 -15.94
CA ASN A 33 18.61 -12.31 -17.21
C ASN A 33 18.55 -11.29 -18.36
N PRO A 34 18.97 -11.67 -19.58
CA PRO A 34 19.03 -10.74 -20.71
C PRO A 34 17.68 -10.10 -21.09
N VAL A 35 16.56 -10.79 -20.84
CA VAL A 35 15.23 -10.26 -21.13
C VAL A 35 14.85 -9.16 -20.15
N LEU A 36 15.10 -9.39 -18.85
CA LEU A 36 14.88 -8.40 -17.80
C LEU A 36 15.80 -7.19 -17.97
N GLU A 37 17.07 -7.42 -18.31
CA GLU A 37 18.02 -6.35 -18.58
C GLU A 37 17.54 -5.46 -19.73
N ARG A 38 17.12 -6.06 -20.85
CA ARG A 38 16.57 -5.31 -21.99
C ARG A 38 15.36 -4.49 -21.59
N ASP A 39 14.42 -5.07 -20.85
CA ASP A 39 13.20 -4.35 -20.40
C ASP A 39 13.52 -3.18 -19.45
N ILE A 40 14.57 -3.29 -18.64
CA ILE A 40 15.07 -2.18 -17.82
C ILE A 40 15.66 -1.08 -18.70
N ARG A 41 16.51 -1.43 -19.67
CA ARG A 41 17.10 -0.45 -20.61
C ARG A 41 16.01 0.26 -21.43
N ASP A 42 15.05 -0.49 -21.95
CA ASP A 42 13.90 0.05 -22.69
C ASP A 42 13.08 0.99 -21.82
N TYR A 43 12.80 0.60 -20.56
CA TYR A 43 12.13 1.48 -19.61
C TYR A 43 12.92 2.75 -19.35
N VAL A 44 14.24 2.66 -19.12
CA VAL A 44 15.09 3.83 -18.84
C VAL A 44 15.10 4.79 -20.04
N ALA A 45 15.21 4.26 -21.26
CA ALA A 45 15.23 5.04 -22.50
C ALA A 45 13.86 5.63 -22.89
N SER A 46 12.75 5.05 -22.44
CA SER A 46 11.41 5.57 -22.73
C SER A 46 11.11 6.90 -22.04
N ASP A 47 10.11 7.64 -22.54
CA ASP A 47 9.61 8.87 -21.89
C ASP A 47 8.68 8.59 -20.68
N VAL A 48 8.55 7.32 -20.29
CA VAL A 48 7.71 6.93 -19.16
C VAL A 48 8.33 7.40 -17.85
N LEU A 49 7.61 8.26 -17.12
CA LEU A 49 8.05 8.84 -15.83
C LEU A 49 7.45 8.14 -14.59
N TYR A 50 6.43 7.28 -14.76
CA TYR A 50 5.83 6.58 -13.63
C TYR A 50 6.74 5.45 -13.13
N PRO A 51 6.83 5.22 -11.80
CA PRO A 51 7.57 4.09 -11.23
C PRO A 51 7.19 2.75 -11.86
N LYS A 52 8.17 2.00 -12.37
CA LYS A 52 7.95 0.65 -12.89
C LYS A 52 8.27 -0.38 -11.82
N ARG A 53 7.36 -1.34 -11.65
CA ARG A 53 7.46 -2.43 -10.67
C ARG A 53 7.72 -3.75 -11.39
N TYR A 54 8.75 -4.47 -10.96
CA TYR A 54 9.17 -5.73 -11.53
C TYR A 54 8.93 -6.85 -10.53
N LYS A 55 8.02 -7.78 -10.86
CA LYS A 55 7.65 -8.89 -9.98
C LYS A 55 8.57 -10.09 -10.24
N THR A 56 9.40 -10.44 -9.27
CA THR A 56 10.32 -11.58 -9.37
C THR A 56 9.68 -12.86 -8.85
N ARG A 57 8.87 -12.77 -7.77
CA ARG A 57 8.09 -13.89 -7.19
C ARG A 57 6.74 -13.39 -6.66
N PRO A 58 5.79 -14.27 -6.26
CA PRO A 58 4.60 -13.85 -5.54
C PRO A 58 4.98 -13.00 -4.31
N ARG A 59 4.44 -11.79 -4.23
CA ARG A 59 4.72 -10.77 -3.18
C ARG A 59 6.15 -10.20 -3.16
N VAL A 60 7.04 -10.62 -4.05
CA VAL A 60 8.42 -10.12 -4.14
C VAL A 60 8.60 -9.32 -5.41
N TYR A 61 9.13 -8.10 -5.27
CA TYR A 61 9.32 -7.18 -6.39
C TYR A 61 10.39 -6.15 -6.06
N PHE A 62 10.98 -5.57 -7.11
CA PHE A 62 11.73 -4.33 -7.01
C PHE A 62 11.01 -3.22 -7.79
N ILE A 63 11.40 -1.98 -7.52
CA ILE A 63 10.91 -0.80 -8.23
C ILE A 63 12.07 -0.01 -8.82
N ILE A 64 11.83 0.64 -9.95
CA ILE A 64 12.73 1.62 -10.54
C ILE A 64 11.97 2.94 -10.72
N ILE A 65 12.51 4.01 -10.16
CA ILE A 65 11.96 5.37 -10.22
C ILE A 65 12.98 6.25 -10.92
N LYS A 66 12.55 6.93 -12.00
CA LYS A 66 13.35 7.98 -12.61
C LYS A 66 13.19 9.27 -11.81
N THR A 67 14.29 9.95 -11.52
CA THR A 67 14.31 11.11 -10.63
C THR A 67 15.40 12.11 -11.02
N GLU A 68 15.16 13.39 -10.77
CA GLU A 68 16.16 14.46 -10.90
C GLU A 68 16.99 14.65 -9.63
N ALA A 69 16.67 13.91 -8.56
CA ALA A 69 17.39 14.02 -7.30
C ALA A 69 18.86 13.63 -7.45
N ALA A 70 19.77 14.50 -7.00
CA ALA A 70 21.21 14.29 -7.13
C ALA A 70 21.77 13.34 -6.05
N THR A 71 21.15 13.29 -4.88
CA THR A 71 21.57 12.47 -3.74
C THR A 71 20.40 11.65 -3.18
N MET A 72 20.73 10.60 -2.43
CA MET A 72 19.74 9.77 -1.72
C MET A 72 18.91 10.59 -0.73
N GLU A 73 19.53 11.57 -0.08
CA GLU A 73 18.88 12.51 0.85
C GLU A 73 17.86 13.37 0.11
N ASP A 74 18.26 14.03 -0.97
CA ASP A 74 17.38 14.86 -1.81
C ASP A 74 16.19 14.06 -2.35
N PHE A 75 16.41 12.80 -2.76
CA PHE A 75 15.33 11.92 -3.19
C PHE A 75 14.31 11.63 -2.07
N LYS A 76 14.80 11.36 -0.86
CA LYS A 76 13.96 11.05 0.32
C LYS A 76 13.19 12.29 0.80
N GLU A 77 13.83 13.45 0.77
CA GLU A 77 13.22 14.74 1.14
C GLU A 77 12.20 15.21 0.11
N LYS A 78 12.51 15.14 -1.20
CA LYS A 78 11.54 15.48 -2.26
C LYS A 78 10.34 14.54 -2.31
N LYS A 79 10.51 13.27 -1.92
CA LYS A 79 9.38 12.35 -1.72
C LYS A 79 8.47 12.79 -0.55
N ALA A 80 9.02 13.48 0.45
CA ALA A 80 8.24 14.12 1.52
C ALA A 80 7.56 15.43 1.07
N LEU A 81 7.96 16.00 -0.07
CA LEU A 81 7.47 17.27 -0.63
C LEU A 81 6.47 17.14 -1.78
N ARG A 82 6.16 15.93 -2.29
CA ARG A 82 4.86 15.77 -2.96
C ARG A 82 3.82 16.19 -1.92
N PRO A 83 2.86 17.08 -2.24
CA PRO A 83 1.69 17.27 -1.40
C PRO A 83 0.85 15.99 -1.52
N VAL A 84 1.31 14.92 -0.88
CA VAL A 84 0.43 14.23 0.06
C VAL A 84 0.00 15.39 0.96
N GLU A 85 -1.28 15.74 0.95
CA GLU A 85 -1.84 16.52 2.05
C GLU A 85 -1.25 15.91 3.31
N MET A 86 -0.29 16.60 3.90
CA MET A 86 0.28 16.21 5.16
C MET A 86 -0.84 16.56 6.12
N PRO A 87 -1.60 15.60 6.70
CA PRO A 87 -2.19 15.95 7.98
C PRO A 87 -0.97 16.18 8.87
N THR A 88 -0.82 17.42 9.32
CA THR A 88 -0.06 17.78 10.50
C THR A 88 -0.26 16.69 11.57
N GLY A 89 0.68 15.74 11.67
CA GLY A 89 0.34 14.51 12.37
C GLY A 89 1.35 13.37 12.33
N LYS A 90 2.66 13.61 12.27
CA LYS A 90 3.64 12.55 12.60
C LYS A 90 3.48 12.09 14.06
N ALA A 91 2.94 12.93 14.94
CA ALA A 91 2.48 12.55 16.28
C ALA A 91 1.14 11.76 16.28
N SER A 92 0.37 11.79 15.18
CA SER A 92 -1.00 11.23 15.12
C SER A 92 -1.08 9.76 14.68
N ALA A 93 -0.16 9.28 13.82
CA ALA A 93 -0.20 7.90 13.33
C ALA A 93 0.24 6.88 14.40
N ALA A 94 1.23 7.24 15.23
CA ALA A 94 1.62 6.47 16.40
C ALA A 94 0.48 6.45 17.44
N ALA A 95 -0.13 7.60 17.72
CA ALA A 95 -1.28 7.72 18.62
C ALA A 95 -2.51 6.95 18.09
N ALA A 96 -2.79 6.97 16.79
CA ALA A 96 -3.88 6.22 16.17
C ALA A 96 -3.65 4.71 16.22
N THR A 97 -2.40 4.26 16.05
CA THR A 97 -2.04 2.84 16.20
C THR A 97 -2.17 2.39 17.66
N MET A 98 -1.76 3.23 18.62
CA MET A 98 -1.94 2.96 20.05
C MET A 98 -3.43 2.91 20.44
N ARG A 99 -4.25 3.86 19.96
CA ARG A 99 -5.71 3.88 20.18
C ARG A 99 -6.44 2.72 19.51
N LEU A 100 -5.92 2.19 18.40
CA LEU A 100 -6.52 1.06 17.69
C LEU A 100 -6.49 -0.19 18.57
N THR A 101 -5.39 -0.42 19.28
CA THR A 101 -5.21 -1.56 20.20
C THR A 101 -5.60 -1.26 21.64
N GLU A 102 -6.02 -0.04 21.96
CA GLU A 102 -6.48 0.34 23.29
C GLU A 102 -7.72 -0.48 23.65
N GLU A 103 -7.61 -1.27 24.72
CA GLU A 103 -8.71 -2.06 25.26
C GLU A 103 -9.67 -1.15 26.01
N ARG A 104 -10.82 -0.89 25.38
CA ARG A 104 -11.89 -0.08 25.95
C ARG A 104 -13.23 -0.67 25.51
N GLU A 105 -13.82 -1.51 26.35
CA GLU A 105 -15.12 -2.11 26.02
C GLU A 105 -16.21 -1.03 25.80
N GLY A 106 -17.00 -1.23 24.75
CA GLY A 106 -18.22 -0.45 24.53
C GLY A 106 -18.72 -0.53 23.10
N TRP A 107 -19.56 0.43 22.74
CA TRP A 107 -20.03 0.60 21.37
C TRP A 107 -19.01 1.40 20.56
N TYR A 108 -18.76 0.92 19.35
CA TYR A 108 -17.91 1.57 18.38
C TYR A 108 -18.68 1.78 17.08
N GLU A 109 -18.46 2.91 16.43
CA GLU A 109 -18.79 3.11 15.01
C GLU A 109 -17.52 2.88 14.19
N GLY A 110 -17.55 1.92 13.28
CA GLY A 110 -16.47 1.64 12.34
C GLY A 110 -16.89 1.96 10.92
N SER A 111 -16.02 2.66 10.19
CA SER A 111 -16.16 3.02 8.79
C SER A 111 -15.03 2.37 7.98
N LEU A 112 -15.38 1.65 6.93
CA LEU A 112 -14.46 0.86 6.11
C LEU A 112 -14.68 1.13 4.62
N ASP A 113 -13.63 1.60 3.95
CA ASP A 113 -13.58 1.77 2.50
C ASP A 113 -12.80 0.59 1.87
N PHE A 114 -13.49 -0.22 1.07
CA PHE A 114 -12.90 -1.44 0.49
C PHE A 114 -13.32 -1.68 -0.96
N LYS A 115 -12.57 -2.53 -1.68
CA LYS A 115 -12.90 -2.91 -3.06
C LYS A 115 -13.76 -4.16 -3.03
N ARG A 116 -15.07 -4.01 -3.24
CA ARG A 116 -16.02 -5.12 -3.32
C ARG A 116 -16.02 -5.72 -4.72
N VAL A 117 -15.95 -7.05 -4.81
CA VAL A 117 -16.16 -7.75 -6.08
C VAL A 117 -17.65 -7.95 -6.31
N GLN A 118 -18.13 -7.59 -7.50
CA GLN A 118 -19.49 -7.82 -7.96
C GLN A 118 -19.47 -8.49 -9.34
N GLN A 119 -20.35 -9.46 -9.57
CA GLN A 119 -20.58 -10.00 -10.90
C GLN A 119 -21.37 -8.98 -11.72
N VAL A 120 -20.96 -8.76 -12.98
CA VAL A 120 -21.70 -7.89 -13.89
C VAL A 120 -22.88 -8.69 -14.46
N PRO A 121 -24.14 -8.27 -14.21
CA PRO A 121 -25.32 -9.00 -14.69
C PRO A 121 -25.28 -9.20 -16.21
N GLY A 122 -25.68 -10.39 -16.67
CA GLY A 122 -25.65 -10.75 -18.09
C GLY A 122 -24.24 -11.11 -18.62
N THR A 123 -23.21 -11.09 -17.78
CA THR A 123 -21.87 -11.56 -18.14
C THR A 123 -21.30 -12.51 -17.07
N ASN A 124 -20.31 -13.30 -17.46
CA ASN A 124 -19.50 -14.08 -16.51
C ASN A 124 -18.27 -13.29 -16.01
N LYS A 125 -18.31 -11.95 -16.12
CA LYS A 125 -17.21 -11.08 -15.69
C LYS A 125 -17.45 -10.54 -14.29
N PHE A 126 -16.35 -10.30 -13.58
CA PHE A 126 -16.33 -9.71 -12.25
C PHE A 126 -15.64 -8.35 -12.30
N GLN A 127 -16.14 -7.41 -11.51
CA GLN A 127 -15.56 -6.08 -11.39
C GLN A 127 -15.34 -5.71 -9.92
N TYR A 128 -14.31 -4.92 -9.68
CA TYR A 128 -14.05 -4.31 -8.37
C TYR A 128 -14.73 -2.95 -8.31
N ARG A 129 -15.49 -2.71 -7.23
CA ARG A 129 -16.17 -1.45 -6.96
C ARG A 129 -15.75 -0.89 -5.61
N ASP A 130 -15.39 0.39 -5.57
CA ASP A 130 -15.21 1.11 -4.32
C ASP A 130 -16.50 1.10 -3.50
N THR A 131 -16.42 0.61 -2.27
CA THR A 131 -17.55 0.43 -1.38
C THR A 131 -17.22 1.02 -0.02
N HIS A 132 -18.07 1.95 0.42
CA HIS A 132 -18.07 2.50 1.76
C HIS A 132 -19.04 1.71 2.64
N PHE A 133 -18.60 1.25 3.79
CA PHE A 133 -19.42 0.52 4.75
C PHE A 133 -19.26 1.10 6.15
N VAL A 134 -20.37 1.33 6.84
CA VAL A 134 -20.38 1.84 8.22
C VAL A 134 -21.25 0.93 9.06
N ALA A 135 -20.76 0.56 10.23
CA ALA A 135 -21.52 -0.22 11.20
C ALA A 135 -21.21 0.21 12.63
N ARG A 136 -22.22 0.09 13.49
CA ARG A 136 -22.06 0.21 14.94
C ARG A 136 -22.04 -1.19 15.53
N CYS A 137 -21.00 -1.52 16.27
CA CYS A 137 -20.88 -2.83 16.92
C CYS A 137 -20.30 -2.70 18.33
N LYS A 138 -20.66 -3.66 19.18
CA LYS A 138 -20.02 -3.81 20.49
C LYS A 138 -18.66 -4.47 20.28
N ALA A 139 -17.61 -3.85 20.79
CA ALA A 139 -16.24 -4.31 20.64
C ALA A 139 -15.40 -4.00 21.89
N MET A 140 -14.27 -4.70 22.02
CA MET A 140 -13.31 -4.53 23.11
C MET A 140 -12.25 -3.47 22.79
N SER A 141 -12.05 -3.14 21.52
CA SER A 141 -11.07 -2.15 21.05
C SER A 141 -11.41 -1.71 19.62
N GLY A 142 -10.69 -0.71 19.09
CA GLY A 142 -10.79 -0.33 17.68
C GLY A 142 -10.40 -1.47 16.73
N GLN A 143 -9.41 -2.27 17.11
CA GLN A 143 -8.97 -3.45 16.35
C GLN A 143 -10.04 -4.54 16.32
N ASP A 144 -10.70 -4.77 17.45
CA ASP A 144 -11.80 -5.73 17.55
C ASP A 144 -13.04 -5.25 16.75
N CYS A 145 -13.33 -3.94 16.75
CA CYS A 145 -14.35 -3.34 15.87
C CYS A 145 -14.06 -3.62 14.39
N TYR A 146 -12.81 -3.41 13.95
CA TYR A 146 -12.38 -3.75 12.59
C TYR A 146 -12.60 -5.23 12.28
N ASN A 147 -12.13 -6.14 13.14
CA ASN A 147 -12.23 -7.58 12.93
C ASN A 147 -13.69 -8.00 12.77
N ARG A 148 -14.57 -7.53 13.67
CA ARG A 148 -16.01 -7.82 13.61
C ARG A 148 -16.67 -7.35 12.31
N ILE A 149 -16.31 -6.15 11.83
CA ILE A 149 -16.82 -5.63 10.56
C ILE A 149 -16.34 -6.50 9.38
N VAL A 150 -15.06 -6.84 9.35
CA VAL A 150 -14.49 -7.65 8.26
C VAL A 150 -15.07 -9.06 8.26
N ASP A 151 -15.18 -9.71 9.41
CA ASP A 151 -15.78 -11.04 9.54
C ASP A 151 -17.24 -11.04 9.05
N HIS A 152 -18.00 -10.00 9.40
CA HIS A 152 -19.37 -9.81 8.91
C HIS A 152 -19.43 -9.64 7.39
N LEU A 153 -18.50 -8.89 6.81
CA LEU A 153 -18.47 -8.64 5.37
C LEU A 153 -18.00 -9.86 4.58
N MET A 154 -16.99 -10.59 5.06
CA MET A 154 -16.47 -11.80 4.41
C MET A 154 -17.53 -12.88 4.17
N GLN A 155 -18.56 -12.93 5.00
CA GLN A 155 -19.70 -13.84 4.83
C GLN A 155 -20.73 -13.36 3.78
N ARG A 156 -20.68 -12.10 3.37
CA ARG A 156 -21.71 -11.43 2.53
C ARG A 156 -21.19 -10.93 1.19
N VAL A 157 -19.88 -10.81 1.03
CA VAL A 157 -19.24 -10.38 -0.22
C VAL A 157 -18.44 -11.52 -0.83
N ASP A 158 -18.19 -11.42 -2.12
CA ASP A 158 -17.34 -12.37 -2.84
C ASP A 158 -15.93 -12.41 -2.23
N THR A 159 -15.37 -13.61 -2.10
CA THR A 159 -14.09 -13.88 -1.43
C THR A 159 -12.89 -13.18 -2.08
N ARG A 160 -13.02 -12.72 -3.34
CA ARG A 160 -12.00 -11.93 -4.04
C ARG A 160 -12.03 -10.45 -3.67
N SER A 161 -13.01 -10.00 -2.88
CA SER A 161 -13.07 -8.62 -2.39
C SER A 161 -11.84 -8.29 -1.55
N GLN A 162 -11.33 -7.06 -1.68
CA GLN A 162 -10.09 -6.63 -1.03
C GLN A 162 -10.39 -5.69 0.12
N PHE A 163 -10.08 -6.14 1.33
CA PHE A 163 -10.22 -5.35 2.55
C PHE A 163 -8.90 -4.61 2.85
N PRO A 164 -8.97 -3.33 3.26
CA PRO A 164 -7.79 -2.57 3.67
C PRO A 164 -7.30 -3.02 5.05
N SER A 165 -6.06 -2.69 5.42
CA SER A 165 -5.57 -2.93 6.78
C SER A 165 -6.28 -2.03 7.81
N ALA A 166 -6.50 -2.55 9.03
CA ALA A 166 -7.00 -1.79 10.18
C ALA A 166 -6.14 -0.57 10.56
N LYS A 167 -4.83 -0.62 10.24
CA LYS A 167 -3.88 0.49 10.47
C LYS A 167 -3.84 1.49 9.31
N GLY A 168 -4.58 1.22 8.23
CA GLY A 168 -4.62 2.05 7.04
C GLY A 168 -5.65 3.18 7.14
N LYS A 169 -5.50 4.19 6.29
CA LYS A 169 -6.41 5.34 6.20
C LYS A 169 -7.85 5.01 5.82
N ASN A 170 -8.08 3.82 5.26
CA ASN A 170 -9.38 3.36 4.76
C ASN A 170 -10.23 2.70 5.85
N PHE A 171 -9.72 2.60 7.08
CA PHE A 171 -10.51 2.25 8.25
C PHE A 171 -10.48 3.41 9.24
N LYS A 172 -11.66 3.79 9.73
CA LYS A 172 -11.83 4.79 10.78
C LYS A 172 -12.75 4.20 11.85
N PHE A 173 -12.50 4.52 13.10
CA PHE A 173 -13.35 4.09 14.20
C PHE A 173 -13.55 5.22 15.21
N GLN A 174 -14.70 5.21 15.87
CA GLN A 174 -15.06 6.13 16.93
C GLN A 174 -15.67 5.35 18.09
N TYR A 175 -15.18 5.58 19.30
CA TYR A 175 -15.80 5.04 20.52
C TYR A 175 -17.04 5.87 20.87
N LEU A 176 -18.17 5.20 21.06
CA LEU A 176 -19.47 5.81 21.35
C LEU A 176 -19.85 5.75 22.83
N GLY A 177 -19.16 4.95 23.64
CA GLY A 177 -19.51 4.75 25.05
C GLY A 177 -20.09 3.37 25.36
N LEU A 178 -20.30 3.13 26.65
CA LEU A 178 -21.14 2.03 27.12
C LEU A 178 -22.60 2.48 26.97
N CYS A 179 -23.47 1.61 26.44
CA CYS A 179 -24.91 1.80 26.63
C CYS A 179 -25.17 1.69 28.13
N LYS A 180 -25.78 2.72 28.71
CA LYS A 180 -26.48 2.58 29.99
C LYS A 180 -27.86 1.99 29.75
#